data_AF-A0A7U9HF17-F1
#
_entry.id   AF-A0A7U9HF17-F1
#
_cell.length_a   1.000
_cell.length_b   1.000
_cell.length_c   1.000
_cell.angle_alpha   90.00
_cell.angle_beta   90.00
_cell.angle_gamma   90.00
#
_symmetry.space_group_name_H-M   'P 1'
#
loop_
_entity.id
_entity.type
_entity.pdbx_description
1 polymer ?
#
loop_
_entity_poly.entity_id
_entity_poly.type
_entity_poly.pdbx_seq_one_letter_code
_entity_poly.pdbx_strand_id
1 'polypeptide(L)'
;MMFPVVPERALLELARTEGGSDTLTLLVRDQDTRRLLLLRAVLDAAEGAERSVCTAAQKARLRADWALLTEADRLPSPGAPTSEHRPGRAATRRDRDAPPGARGTSAVADAPTGAWSTHAADDAPTGAWRSRAGAGAAPAGGDARFANPARARLFHPLTGPWARSCLRGLDAAPGPAGGERERRLRRDLAHFSAIAAVVAAGAGIPFSTRLTARAGVLALPSLGALHTARSGDVPVDVTCTEGRLVLRQADAPDVTVHLESGVGAWSGALAWTPAHALPGLTPTAPPLPLDDLDPYRELPDGPGHGDLRTPLALDDAERKRWLQAWSGTALALRTGGAQRLAEAGALLRCLVPLETPHDVGTGRGSCSATRREAFGALLSSTPPDPVTLAATLVHELQHAKLAALSDLVTLHRAGPAARYFAPWRADPRPYDGLLQGTYSHLALAAFHQRRALVDGLPDRDWAWAQHARYRAQVGAALPALVGSPDLTVRGRRFVDEMAATHERMAEHPAPRGHVARAQAYVASARTLWTRRHASTLPPSNG
;
A
#
# COMPACT_ATOMS: atom_id res chain seq x y z
N MET A 1 11.89 -17.70 -20.35
CA MET A 1 10.66 -16.94 -20.02
C MET A 1 10.59 -15.73 -20.91
N MET A 2 9.46 -15.51 -21.59
CA MET A 2 9.24 -14.31 -22.39
C MET A 2 8.78 -13.21 -21.42
N PHE A 3 9.62 -12.20 -21.16
CA PHE A 3 9.21 -11.07 -20.33
C PHE A 3 7.99 -10.39 -20.97
N PRO A 4 6.96 -10.01 -20.21
CA PRO A 4 5.80 -9.33 -20.77
C PRO A 4 6.25 -8.04 -21.43
N VAL A 5 5.98 -7.90 -22.73
CA VAL A 5 6.27 -6.68 -23.49
C VAL A 5 5.29 -5.63 -23.02
N VAL A 6 5.78 -4.52 -22.45
CA VAL A 6 4.92 -3.37 -22.11
C VAL A 6 4.37 -2.77 -23.41
N PRO A 7 3.05 -2.83 -23.66
CA PRO A 7 2.45 -2.26 -24.85
C PRO A 7 2.69 -0.74 -24.90
N GLU A 8 2.82 -0.19 -26.11
CA GLU A 8 3.02 1.26 -26.27
C GLU A 8 1.91 2.07 -25.60
N ARG A 9 0.65 1.63 -25.72
CA ARG A 9 -0.49 2.26 -25.04
C ARG A 9 -0.29 2.39 -23.52
N ALA A 10 0.22 1.34 -22.88
CA ALA A 10 0.43 1.30 -21.43
C ALA A 10 1.60 2.21 -21.02
N LEU A 11 2.66 2.25 -21.83
CA LEU A 11 3.79 3.16 -21.62
C LEU A 11 3.35 4.62 -21.67
N LEU A 12 2.59 5.02 -22.70
CA LEU A 12 2.14 6.40 -22.88
C LEU A 12 1.09 6.79 -21.83
N GLU A 13 0.21 5.87 -21.45
CA GLU A 13 -0.73 6.08 -20.35
C GLU A 13 -0.01 6.32 -19.02
N LEU A 14 0.98 5.49 -18.70
CA LEU A 14 1.82 5.73 -17.53
C LEU A 14 2.56 7.04 -17.66
N ALA A 15 3.12 7.40 -18.83
CA ALA A 15 3.82 8.67 -19.03
C ALA A 15 2.94 9.91 -18.77
N ARG A 16 1.63 9.83 -19.03
CA ARG A 16 0.64 10.86 -18.64
C ARG A 16 0.33 10.89 -17.15
N THR A 17 1.00 10.04 -16.35
CA THR A 17 0.74 9.77 -14.93
C THR A 17 -0.57 9.03 -14.67
N GLU A 18 -1.18 8.42 -15.68
CA GLU A 18 -2.47 7.72 -15.59
C GLU A 18 -2.27 6.21 -15.37
N GLY A 19 -3.36 5.44 -15.35
CA GLY A 19 -3.34 4.03 -15.01
C GLY A 19 -4.70 3.36 -15.21
N GLY A 20 -5.00 2.97 -16.44
CA GLY A 20 -6.19 2.21 -16.79
C GLY A 20 -6.11 0.78 -16.28
N SER A 21 -7.28 0.12 -16.20
CA SER A 21 -7.42 -1.20 -15.57
C SER A 21 -6.43 -2.24 -16.12
N ASP A 22 -6.27 -2.32 -17.45
CA ASP A 22 -5.34 -3.25 -18.10
C ASP A 22 -3.87 -2.96 -17.73
N THR A 23 -3.47 -1.70 -17.76
CA THR A 23 -2.12 -1.25 -17.43
C THR A 23 -1.78 -1.53 -15.97
N LEU A 24 -2.71 -1.23 -15.05
CA LEU A 24 -2.52 -1.54 -13.63
C LEU A 24 -2.50 -3.04 -13.37
N THR A 25 -3.36 -3.81 -14.04
CA THR A 25 -3.38 -5.27 -13.94
C THR A 25 -2.07 -5.88 -14.45
N LEU A 26 -1.48 -5.32 -15.50
CA LEU A 26 -0.16 -5.72 -16.00
C LEU A 26 0.94 -5.47 -14.95
N LEU A 27 0.96 -4.28 -14.32
CA LEU A 27 1.94 -3.97 -13.28
C LEU A 27 1.79 -4.89 -12.06
N VAL A 28 0.57 -5.09 -11.57
CA VAL A 28 0.28 -5.98 -10.43
C VAL A 28 0.72 -7.41 -10.75
N ARG A 29 0.35 -7.94 -11.91
CA ARG A 29 0.72 -9.31 -12.31
C ARG A 29 2.23 -9.51 -12.41
N ASP A 30 2.97 -8.53 -12.91
CA ASP A 30 4.44 -8.59 -12.94
C ASP A 30 5.02 -8.63 -11.53
N GLN A 31 4.52 -7.78 -10.62
CA GLN A 31 5.00 -7.72 -9.24
C GLN A 31 4.65 -9.00 -8.46
N ASP A 32 3.47 -9.58 -8.65
CA ASP A 32 3.08 -10.88 -8.09
C ASP A 32 3.98 -12.00 -8.62
N THR A 33 4.28 -11.99 -9.93
CA THR A 33 5.19 -12.98 -10.55
C THR A 33 6.59 -12.87 -9.96
N ARG A 34 7.12 -11.65 -9.81
CA ARG A 34 8.42 -11.42 -9.16
C ARG A 34 8.40 -11.85 -7.71
N ARG A 35 7.28 -11.66 -7.00
CA ARG A 35 7.14 -12.12 -5.63
C ARG A 35 7.23 -13.63 -5.53
N LEU A 36 6.55 -14.38 -6.40
CA LEU A 36 6.68 -15.84 -6.46
C LEU A 36 8.11 -16.28 -6.79
N LEU A 37 8.77 -15.63 -7.75
CA LEU A 37 10.16 -15.94 -8.10
C LEU A 37 11.11 -15.67 -6.93
N LEU A 38 10.88 -14.59 -6.18
CA LEU A 38 11.67 -14.24 -5.00
C LEU A 38 11.48 -15.28 -3.88
N LEU A 39 10.23 -15.70 -3.63
CA LEU A 39 9.92 -16.78 -2.69
C LEU A 39 10.58 -18.08 -3.10
N ARG A 40 10.51 -18.43 -4.38
CA ARG A 40 11.15 -19.62 -4.93
C ARG A 40 12.66 -19.58 -4.74
N ALA A 41 13.29 -18.42 -5.03
CA ALA A 41 14.72 -18.22 -4.82
C ALA A 41 15.12 -18.40 -3.34
N VAL A 42 14.31 -17.91 -2.38
CA VAL A 42 14.57 -18.13 -0.95
C VAL A 42 14.56 -19.62 -0.61
N LEU A 43 13.58 -20.37 -1.09
CA LEU A 43 13.48 -21.81 -0.83
C LEU A 43 14.64 -22.58 -1.46
N ASP A 44 14.97 -22.30 -2.72
CA ASP A 44 16.09 -22.95 -3.42
C ASP A 44 17.44 -22.61 -2.77
N ALA A 45 17.67 -21.34 -2.38
CA ALA A 45 18.88 -20.91 -1.69
C ALA A 45 19.00 -21.56 -0.30
N ALA A 46 17.90 -21.65 0.45
CA ALA A 46 17.90 -22.32 1.76
C ALA A 46 18.15 -23.84 1.62
N GLU A 47 17.63 -24.47 0.57
CA GLU A 47 17.86 -25.88 0.27
C GLU A 47 19.33 -26.14 -0.12
N GLY A 48 19.93 -25.26 -0.93
CA GLY A 48 21.32 -25.35 -1.36
C GLY A 48 22.37 -24.92 -0.32
N ALA A 49 21.98 -24.14 0.71
CA ALA A 49 22.91 -23.62 1.71
C ALA A 49 23.60 -24.72 2.53
N GLU A 50 24.84 -24.47 2.94
CA GLU A 50 25.58 -25.35 3.85
C GLU A 50 24.87 -25.50 5.20
N ARG A 51 25.11 -26.61 5.91
CA ARG A 51 24.50 -26.86 7.24
C ARG A 51 24.87 -25.81 8.30
N SER A 52 26.03 -25.17 8.14
CA SER A 52 26.52 -24.05 8.96
C SER A 52 25.66 -22.80 8.79
N VAL A 53 25.01 -22.61 7.63
CA VAL A 53 24.18 -21.45 7.30
C VAL A 53 22.70 -21.76 7.49
N CYS A 54 22.25 -22.93 7.03
CA CYS A 54 20.87 -23.40 7.14
C CYS A 54 20.86 -24.85 7.63
N THR A 55 20.47 -25.05 8.88
CA THR A 55 20.46 -26.36 9.53
C THR A 55 19.43 -27.30 8.89
N ALA A 56 19.63 -28.62 9.05
CA ALA A 56 18.68 -29.62 8.56
C ALA A 56 17.26 -29.41 9.13
N ALA A 57 17.15 -28.98 10.38
CA ALA A 57 15.88 -28.67 11.04
C ALA A 57 15.18 -27.47 10.38
N GLN A 58 15.92 -26.40 10.06
CA GLN A 58 15.37 -25.25 9.34
C GLN A 58 14.89 -25.63 7.93
N LYS A 59 15.68 -26.42 7.18
CA LYS A 59 15.26 -26.90 5.86
C LYS A 59 13.98 -27.75 5.95
N ALA A 60 13.92 -28.70 6.88
CA ALA A 60 12.73 -29.50 7.12
C ALA A 60 11.51 -28.63 7.47
N ARG A 61 11.73 -27.58 8.28
CA ARG A 61 10.67 -26.64 8.66
C ARG A 61 10.13 -25.86 7.47
N LEU A 62 11.00 -25.31 6.62
CA LEU A 62 10.60 -24.58 5.41
C LEU A 62 9.75 -25.47 4.47
N ARG A 63 10.10 -26.75 4.33
CA ARG A 63 9.31 -27.69 3.51
C ARG A 63 7.93 -27.96 4.11
N ALA A 64 7.83 -28.11 5.43
CA ALA A 64 6.54 -28.27 6.11
C ALA A 64 5.66 -27.02 5.96
N ASP A 65 6.24 -25.83 6.12
CA ASP A 65 5.53 -24.55 5.92
C ASP A 65 5.05 -24.38 4.48
N TRP A 66 5.90 -24.73 3.52
CA TRP A 66 5.52 -24.70 2.10
C TRP A 66 4.41 -25.70 1.76
N ALA A 67 4.44 -26.90 2.35
CA ALA A 67 3.38 -27.88 2.17
C ALA A 67 2.03 -27.36 2.69
N LEU A 68 2.05 -26.71 3.86
CA LEU A 68 0.86 -26.08 4.47
C LEU A 68 0.29 -24.94 3.60
N LEU A 69 1.16 -24.10 3.04
CA LEU A 69 0.75 -23.05 2.09
C LEU A 69 0.17 -23.64 0.80
N THR A 70 0.75 -24.74 0.31
CA THR A 70 0.28 -25.41 -0.91
C THR A 70 -1.09 -26.07 -0.68
N GLU A 71 -1.33 -26.62 0.50
CA GLU A 71 -2.63 -27.14 0.89
C GLU A 71 -3.68 -26.01 0.92
N ALA A 72 -3.36 -24.89 1.55
CA ALA A 72 -4.23 -23.71 1.57
C ALA A 72 -4.50 -23.12 0.18
N ASP A 73 -3.51 -23.12 -0.74
CA ASP A 73 -3.69 -22.63 -2.12
C ASP A 73 -4.66 -23.51 -2.93
N ARG A 74 -4.81 -24.79 -2.58
CA ARG A 74 -5.73 -25.71 -3.27
C ARG A 74 -7.17 -25.60 -2.78
N LEU A 75 -7.41 -25.06 -1.59
CA LEU A 75 -8.75 -24.94 -1.03
C LEU A 75 -9.55 -23.87 -1.79
N PRO A 76 -10.83 -24.14 -2.08
CA PRO A 76 -11.72 -23.12 -2.63
C PRO A 76 -11.87 -21.98 -1.63
N SER A 77 -11.93 -20.76 -2.15
CA SER A 77 -12.16 -19.54 -1.38
C SER A 77 -13.40 -19.69 -0.49
N PRO A 78 -13.32 -19.34 0.81
CA PRO A 78 -14.49 -19.30 1.66
C PRO A 78 -15.51 -18.33 1.05
N GLY A 79 -16.64 -18.83 0.56
CA GLY A 79 -17.71 -18.03 -0.05
C GLY A 79 -17.86 -18.12 -1.58
N ALA A 80 -17.09 -18.96 -2.28
CA ALA A 80 -17.41 -19.29 -3.67
C ALA A 80 -18.73 -20.10 -3.71
N PRO A 81 -19.75 -19.72 -4.52
CA PRO A 81 -20.97 -20.51 -4.62
C PRO A 81 -20.62 -21.90 -5.17
N THR A 82 -20.93 -22.94 -4.40
CA THR A 82 -20.80 -24.33 -4.83
C THR A 82 -21.78 -24.57 -5.97
N SER A 83 -21.27 -24.77 -7.18
CA SER A 83 -22.10 -25.20 -8.31
C SER A 83 -22.45 -26.68 -8.15
N GLU A 84 -23.32 -27.01 -7.21
CA GLU A 84 -23.97 -28.32 -7.18
C GLU A 84 -25.09 -28.34 -8.23
N HIS A 85 -24.71 -28.72 -9.45
CA HIS A 85 -25.65 -29.08 -10.50
C HIS A 85 -26.24 -30.46 -10.15
N ARG A 86 -27.40 -30.49 -9.48
CA ARG A 86 -28.22 -31.71 -9.36
C ARG A 86 -29.09 -31.84 -10.62
N PRO A 87 -29.02 -32.95 -11.39
CA PRO A 87 -29.93 -33.15 -12.50
C PRO A 87 -31.29 -33.58 -11.96
N GLY A 88 -32.21 -32.61 -11.84
CA GLY A 88 -33.60 -32.84 -11.47
C GLY A 88 -34.41 -33.35 -12.67
N ARG A 89 -34.74 -34.65 -12.64
CA ARG A 89 -35.69 -35.35 -13.51
C ARG A 89 -36.96 -34.52 -13.80
N ALA A 90 -37.29 -34.42 -15.08
CA ALA A 90 -38.60 -33.98 -15.55
C ALA A 90 -39.71 -34.93 -15.06
N ALA A 91 -40.74 -34.37 -14.43
CA ALA A 91 -42.04 -35.03 -14.28
C ALA A 91 -43.14 -33.99 -14.55
N THR A 92 -43.78 -34.17 -15.70
CA THR A 92 -44.98 -33.46 -16.15
C THR A 92 -46.19 -33.78 -15.28
N ARG A 93 -46.96 -32.77 -14.88
CA ARG A 93 -48.42 -32.90 -14.75
C ARG A 93 -49.12 -31.55 -14.89
N ARG A 94 -50.02 -31.47 -15.89
CA ARG A 94 -51.09 -30.47 -16.05
C ARG A 94 -52.03 -30.56 -14.83
N ASP A 95 -52.75 -29.54 -14.37
CA ASP A 95 -53.86 -28.86 -15.04
C ASP A 95 -54.40 -27.75 -14.11
N ARG A 96 -54.93 -26.69 -14.72
CA ARG A 96 -56.15 -25.90 -14.41
C ARG A 96 -56.49 -25.52 -12.96
N ASP A 97 -56.53 -24.22 -12.67
CA ASP A 97 -57.77 -23.41 -12.74
C ASP A 97 -57.53 -21.97 -12.23
N ALA A 98 -58.11 -21.00 -12.96
CA ALA A 98 -58.39 -19.63 -12.51
C ALA A 98 -59.93 -19.50 -12.45
N PRO A 99 -60.53 -18.52 -11.75
CA PRO A 99 -60.68 -17.16 -12.29
C PRO A 99 -60.88 -16.06 -11.18
N PRO A 100 -61.52 -14.87 -11.39
CA PRO A 100 -60.79 -13.60 -11.47
C PRO A 100 -61.44 -12.41 -10.68
N GLY A 101 -60.85 -11.22 -10.80
CA GLY A 101 -61.50 -9.92 -10.48
C GLY A 101 -60.67 -9.06 -9.52
N ALA A 102 -60.69 -7.72 -9.53
CA ALA A 102 -61.30 -6.71 -10.39
C ALA A 102 -60.60 -5.36 -10.10
N ARG A 103 -60.85 -4.38 -10.96
CA ARG A 103 -60.25 -3.03 -11.02
C ARG A 103 -60.73 -2.09 -9.90
N GLY A 104 -60.00 -1.00 -9.66
CA GLY A 104 -60.48 0.22 -8.98
C GLY A 104 -59.33 1.12 -8.50
N THR A 105 -58.84 2.08 -9.30
CA THR A 105 -59.13 3.55 -9.24
C THR A 105 -58.49 4.31 -8.07
N SER A 106 -57.63 5.31 -8.37
CA SER A 106 -57.84 6.76 -8.12
C SER A 106 -57.54 7.19 -6.66
N ALA A 107 -56.92 8.31 -6.28
CA ALA A 107 -56.38 9.51 -6.91
C ALA A 107 -55.75 10.41 -5.81
N VAL A 108 -54.78 11.25 -6.21
CA VAL A 108 -54.66 12.71 -5.93
C VAL A 108 -54.23 13.27 -4.54
N ALA A 109 -53.22 14.15 -4.63
CA ALA A 109 -52.89 15.38 -3.86
C ALA A 109 -52.59 15.27 -2.35
N ASP A 110 -51.84 16.17 -1.69
CA ASP A 110 -51.15 17.42 -2.02
C ASP A 110 -50.08 17.66 -0.93
N ALA A 111 -49.12 18.53 -1.20
CA ALA A 111 -48.17 19.05 -0.20
C ALA A 111 -48.87 19.98 0.83
N PRO A 112 -48.24 20.44 1.94
CA PRO A 112 -47.22 21.49 1.81
C PRO A 112 -46.09 21.52 2.87
N THR A 113 -45.18 22.43 2.55
CA THR A 113 -44.04 23.08 3.22
C THR A 113 -44.10 23.34 4.74
N GLY A 114 -42.92 23.33 5.36
CA GLY A 114 -42.63 24.01 6.62
C GLY A 114 -41.13 24.05 6.93
N ALA A 115 -40.50 25.20 6.70
CA ALA A 115 -39.14 25.53 7.13
C ALA A 115 -39.19 26.19 8.50
N TRP A 116 -38.31 25.85 9.45
CA TRP A 116 -37.79 26.77 10.49
C TRP A 116 -36.45 26.28 11.04
N SER A 117 -35.68 27.26 11.49
CA SER A 117 -34.25 27.26 11.73
C SER A 117 -33.88 27.10 13.22
N THR A 118 -32.57 26.89 13.44
CA THR A 118 -31.70 27.42 14.53
C THR A 118 -31.73 26.85 15.97
N HIS A 119 -30.48 26.59 16.40
CA HIS A 119 -29.89 26.58 17.76
C HIS A 119 -30.19 25.35 18.65
N ALA A 120 -29.23 24.46 18.93
CA ALA A 120 -27.94 24.63 19.63
C ALA A 120 -28.09 25.02 21.10
N ALA A 121 -28.18 24.01 21.97
CA ALA A 121 -27.59 24.03 23.31
C ALA A 121 -27.37 22.57 23.78
N ASP A 122 -26.40 22.45 24.69
CA ASP A 122 -25.75 21.27 25.23
C ASP A 122 -26.67 20.16 25.75
N ASP A 123 -26.24 18.90 25.54
CA ASP A 123 -26.21 17.90 26.62
C ASP A 123 -25.41 16.67 26.18
N ALA A 124 -24.33 16.39 26.91
CA ALA A 124 -23.60 15.13 26.82
C ALA A 124 -24.31 14.07 27.68
N PRO A 125 -24.41 12.83 27.17
CA PRO A 125 -24.28 11.71 28.09
C PRO A 125 -23.32 10.64 27.57
N THR A 126 -22.46 10.21 28.48
CA THR A 126 -21.72 8.96 28.50
C THR A 126 -22.63 7.77 28.18
N GLY A 127 -22.38 7.09 27.06
CA GLY A 127 -23.11 5.90 26.63
C GLY A 127 -22.17 4.84 26.06
N ALA A 128 -22.10 3.69 26.74
CA ALA A 128 -21.32 2.53 26.35
C ALA A 128 -21.80 1.95 25.00
N TRP A 129 -20.87 1.80 24.06
CA TRP A 129 -21.13 1.19 22.75
C TRP A 129 -21.31 -0.32 22.90
N ARG A 130 -22.56 -0.77 23.09
CA ARG A 130 -22.94 -2.16 22.80
C ARG A 130 -23.34 -2.26 21.33
N SER A 131 -22.47 -2.82 20.48
CA SER A 131 -22.83 -3.18 19.11
C SER A 131 -23.77 -4.40 19.13
N ARG A 132 -25.05 -4.19 18.79
CA ARG A 132 -25.95 -5.28 18.43
C ARG A 132 -25.53 -5.84 17.07
N ALA A 133 -25.16 -7.11 17.05
CA ALA A 133 -24.98 -7.89 15.84
C ALA A 133 -26.32 -8.03 15.10
N GLY A 134 -26.46 -7.34 13.96
CA GLY A 134 -27.48 -7.61 12.96
C GLY A 134 -26.84 -8.41 11.83
N ALA A 135 -27.32 -9.63 11.60
CA ALA A 135 -26.92 -10.46 10.47
C ALA A 135 -27.38 -9.82 9.16
N GLY A 136 -26.51 -9.02 8.54
CA GLY A 136 -26.67 -8.51 7.18
C GLY A 136 -25.91 -9.40 6.20
N ALA A 137 -26.60 -9.91 5.18
CA ALA A 137 -26.01 -10.70 4.10
C ALA A 137 -24.87 -9.93 3.42
N ALA A 138 -23.71 -10.58 3.28
CA ALA A 138 -22.53 -10.01 2.65
C ALA A 138 -22.78 -9.73 1.15
N PRO A 139 -22.38 -8.57 0.61
CA PRO A 139 -22.45 -8.33 -0.82
C PRO A 139 -21.40 -9.19 -1.55
N ALA A 140 -21.87 -10.03 -2.47
CA ALA A 140 -21.06 -10.77 -3.42
C ALA A 140 -20.41 -9.80 -4.42
N GLY A 141 -19.19 -9.36 -4.11
CA GLY A 141 -18.44 -8.44 -4.96
C GLY A 141 -16.99 -8.31 -4.53
N GLY A 142 -16.36 -9.41 -4.09
CA GLY A 142 -14.93 -9.44 -3.83
C GLY A 142 -14.15 -9.44 -5.15
N ASP A 143 -13.13 -8.58 -5.24
CA ASP A 143 -12.18 -8.59 -6.36
C ASP A 143 -11.58 -10.01 -6.49
N ALA A 144 -11.87 -10.70 -7.60
CA ALA A 144 -11.50 -12.11 -7.83
C ALA A 144 -9.99 -12.38 -7.69
N ARG A 145 -9.17 -11.31 -7.68
CA ARG A 145 -7.72 -11.30 -7.56
C ARG A 145 -7.21 -11.78 -6.19
N PHE A 146 -8.05 -11.77 -5.14
CA PHE A 146 -7.70 -12.24 -3.79
C PHE A 146 -8.60 -13.35 -3.27
N ALA A 147 -9.29 -14.06 -4.16
CA ALA A 147 -10.11 -15.19 -3.77
C ALA A 147 -9.29 -16.24 -2.98
N ASN A 148 -7.99 -16.39 -3.27
CA ASN A 148 -7.13 -17.32 -2.56
C ASN A 148 -6.39 -16.67 -1.37
N PRO A 149 -6.66 -17.06 -0.11
CA PRO A 149 -6.04 -16.47 1.07
C PRO A 149 -4.52 -16.73 1.15
N ALA A 150 -4.04 -17.84 0.60
CA ALA A 150 -2.60 -18.13 0.55
C ALA A 150 -1.88 -17.14 -0.37
N ARG A 151 -2.41 -16.91 -1.58
CA ARG A 151 -1.84 -15.93 -2.51
C ARG A 151 -1.94 -14.51 -1.99
N ALA A 152 -3.07 -14.13 -1.41
CA ALA A 152 -3.24 -12.82 -0.80
C ALA A 152 -2.16 -12.55 0.26
N ARG A 153 -1.80 -13.56 1.06
CA ARG A 153 -0.72 -13.44 2.04
C ARG A 153 0.66 -13.38 1.40
N LEU A 154 0.95 -14.26 0.45
CA LEU A 154 2.28 -14.31 -0.20
C LEU A 154 2.56 -13.06 -1.04
N PHE A 155 1.52 -12.43 -1.57
CA PHE A 155 1.60 -11.17 -2.32
C PHE A 155 1.44 -9.93 -1.45
N HIS A 156 1.28 -10.11 -0.14
CA HIS A 156 1.27 -8.99 0.79
C HIS A 156 2.58 -8.19 0.65
N PRO A 157 2.53 -6.85 0.55
CA PRO A 157 3.71 -6.03 0.20
C PRO A 157 4.96 -6.33 1.04
N LEU A 158 4.83 -6.50 2.36
CA LEU A 158 5.95 -6.68 3.29
C LEU A 158 6.66 -8.05 3.20
N THR A 159 6.08 -9.03 2.49
CA THR A 159 6.77 -10.30 2.16
C THR A 159 8.00 -10.09 1.26
N GLY A 160 8.06 -8.99 0.49
CA GLY A 160 9.17 -8.67 -0.41
C GLY A 160 10.43 -8.24 0.34
N PRO A 161 10.36 -7.22 1.23
CA PRO A 161 11.40 -6.92 2.21
C PRO A 161 11.94 -8.14 2.95
N TRP A 162 11.04 -8.99 3.46
CA TRP A 162 11.39 -10.24 4.16
C TRP A 162 12.20 -11.17 3.27
N ALA A 163 11.70 -11.50 2.09
CA ALA A 163 12.37 -12.44 1.20
C ALA A 163 13.74 -11.91 0.72
N ARG A 164 13.89 -10.59 0.51
CA ARG A 164 15.20 -9.98 0.26
C ARG A 164 16.15 -10.10 1.45
N SER A 165 15.63 -10.01 2.68
CA SER A 165 16.43 -10.22 3.89
C SER A 165 16.94 -11.66 3.99
N CYS A 166 16.07 -12.64 3.74
CA CYS A 166 16.45 -14.07 3.66
C CYS A 166 17.57 -14.30 2.65
N LEU A 167 17.44 -13.83 1.41
CA LEU A 167 18.45 -14.03 0.36
C LEU A 167 19.80 -13.40 0.74
N ARG A 168 19.81 -12.17 1.27
CA ARG A 168 21.05 -11.55 1.76
C ARG A 168 21.69 -12.35 2.89
N GLY A 169 20.88 -12.98 3.75
CA GLY A 169 21.38 -13.86 4.80
C GLY A 169 21.95 -15.18 4.26
N LEU A 170 21.33 -15.75 3.23
CA LEU A 170 21.71 -17.03 2.62
C LEU A 170 22.93 -16.92 1.70
N ASP A 171 23.08 -15.82 0.96
CA ASP A 171 24.22 -15.58 0.03
C ASP A 171 25.52 -15.14 0.75
N ALA A 172 25.54 -15.30 2.07
CA ALA A 172 26.59 -14.81 2.94
C ALA A 172 27.92 -15.56 2.87
N ALA A 173 29.00 -14.88 2.51
CA ALA A 173 30.34 -15.37 2.86
C ALA A 173 30.55 -15.30 4.39
N PRO A 174 31.20 -16.30 5.01
CA PRO A 174 31.57 -16.28 6.43
C PRO A 174 32.47 -15.07 6.76
N GLY A 175 32.22 -14.39 7.88
CA GLY A 175 33.04 -13.24 8.30
C GLY A 175 32.75 -12.78 9.74
N PRO A 176 33.52 -11.80 10.26
CA PRO A 176 33.47 -11.37 11.66
C PRO A 176 32.13 -10.76 12.11
N ALA A 177 31.28 -10.31 11.17
CA ALA A 177 29.89 -9.92 11.44
C ALA A 177 28.90 -11.12 11.49
N GLY A 178 29.40 -12.35 11.59
CA GLY A 178 28.63 -13.59 11.46
C GLY A 178 27.51 -13.74 12.50
N GLY A 179 27.75 -13.38 13.76
CA GLY A 179 26.80 -13.64 14.85
C GLY A 179 25.45 -12.93 14.72
N GLU A 180 25.46 -11.60 14.51
CA GLU A 180 24.21 -10.83 14.33
C GLU A 180 23.53 -11.17 13.00
N ARG A 181 24.32 -11.42 11.95
CA ARG A 181 23.80 -11.84 10.64
C ARG A 181 23.10 -13.18 10.70
N GLU A 182 23.70 -14.17 11.36
CA GLU A 182 23.13 -15.49 11.56
C GLU A 182 21.85 -15.40 12.41
N ARG A 183 21.86 -14.56 13.46
CA ARG A 183 20.68 -14.31 14.29
C ARG A 183 19.54 -13.69 13.47
N ARG A 184 19.84 -12.73 12.59
CA ARG A 184 18.88 -12.15 11.65
C ARG A 184 18.34 -13.19 10.67
N LEU A 185 19.20 -13.96 10.00
CA LEU A 185 18.77 -15.02 9.08
C LEU A 185 17.85 -16.03 9.79
N ARG A 186 18.18 -16.43 11.02
CA ARG A 186 17.35 -17.36 11.81
C ARG A 186 15.97 -16.80 12.08
N ARG A 187 15.87 -15.51 12.44
CA ARG A 187 14.59 -14.79 12.61
C ARG A 187 13.82 -14.70 11.29
N ASP A 188 14.52 -14.41 10.20
CA ASP A 188 13.92 -14.30 8.87
C ASP A 188 13.32 -15.63 8.42
N LEU A 189 14.06 -16.73 8.54
CA LEU A 189 13.54 -18.07 8.23
C LEU A 189 12.38 -18.47 9.15
N ALA A 190 12.44 -18.14 10.45
CA ALA A 190 11.36 -18.43 11.40
C ALA A 190 10.08 -17.63 11.12
N HIS A 191 10.17 -16.43 10.51
CA HIS A 191 9.00 -15.65 10.14
C HIS A 191 8.15 -16.34 9.06
N PHE A 192 8.76 -17.18 8.20
CA PHE A 192 8.00 -17.96 7.23
C PHE A 192 6.96 -18.88 7.88
N SER A 193 7.31 -19.46 9.04
CA SER A 193 6.40 -20.27 9.83
C SER A 193 5.20 -19.47 10.35
N ALA A 194 5.38 -18.19 10.68
CA ALA A 194 4.27 -17.32 11.08
C ALA A 194 3.35 -17.01 9.87
N ILE A 195 3.93 -16.77 8.69
CA ILE A 195 3.16 -16.61 7.44
C ILE A 195 2.33 -17.85 7.15
N ALA A 196 2.93 -19.04 7.19
CA ALA A 196 2.26 -20.31 6.93
C ALA A 196 1.14 -20.59 7.95
N ALA A 197 1.39 -20.33 9.24
CA ALA A 197 0.41 -20.49 10.30
C ALA A 197 -0.82 -19.58 10.11
N VAL A 198 -0.62 -18.30 9.76
CA VAL A 198 -1.73 -17.37 9.49
C VAL A 198 -2.56 -17.84 8.28
N VAL A 199 -1.89 -18.27 7.20
CA VAL A 199 -2.58 -18.74 5.99
C VAL A 199 -3.42 -19.98 6.31
N ALA A 200 -2.84 -20.95 7.01
CA ALA A 200 -3.55 -22.16 7.42
C ALA A 200 -4.75 -21.84 8.33
N ALA A 201 -4.55 -20.95 9.29
CA ALA A 201 -5.60 -20.53 10.21
C ALA A 201 -6.76 -19.85 9.44
N GLY A 202 -6.46 -18.95 8.52
CA GLY A 202 -7.46 -18.29 7.66
C GLY A 202 -8.13 -19.23 6.66
N ALA A 203 -7.46 -20.31 6.26
CA ALA A 203 -8.02 -21.37 5.41
C ALA A 203 -8.78 -22.45 6.19
N GLY A 204 -8.81 -22.38 7.52
CA GLY A 204 -9.46 -23.36 8.39
C GLY A 204 -8.73 -24.71 8.49
N ILE A 205 -7.45 -24.77 8.09
CA ILE A 205 -6.63 -25.98 8.20
C ILE A 205 -6.14 -26.13 9.64
N PRO A 206 -6.46 -27.23 10.34
CA PRO A 206 -5.94 -27.47 11.68
C PRO A 206 -4.43 -27.72 11.64
N PHE A 207 -3.69 -27.13 12.59
CA PHE A 207 -2.25 -27.36 12.69
C PHE A 207 -1.74 -27.22 14.14
N SER A 208 -0.58 -27.80 14.39
CA SER A 208 0.22 -27.57 15.58
C SER A 208 1.65 -27.27 15.17
N THR A 209 2.20 -26.15 15.66
CA THR A 209 3.50 -25.64 15.24
C THR A 209 4.17 -24.84 16.35
N ARG A 210 5.49 -24.89 16.42
CA ARG A 210 6.30 -23.96 17.21
C ARG A 210 6.69 -22.74 16.36
N LEU A 211 6.36 -21.55 16.84
CA LEU A 211 6.77 -20.26 16.27
C LEU A 211 7.83 -19.59 17.15
N THR A 212 8.45 -18.51 16.66
CA THR A 212 9.47 -17.76 17.39
C THR A 212 9.07 -16.29 17.50
N ALA A 213 8.88 -15.82 18.73
CA ALA A 213 8.78 -14.39 19.04
C ALA A 213 10.16 -13.73 18.86
N ARG A 214 10.25 -12.64 18.11
CA ARG A 214 11.47 -11.85 17.92
C ARG A 214 11.52 -10.78 19.00
N ALA A 215 12.57 -10.78 19.83
CA ALA A 215 12.73 -9.81 20.91
C ALA A 215 11.47 -9.69 21.82
N GLY A 216 10.84 -10.82 22.14
CA GLY A 216 9.66 -10.91 22.98
C GLY A 216 8.33 -10.68 22.25
N VAL A 217 8.34 -10.44 20.93
CA VAL A 217 7.12 -10.18 20.16
C VAL A 217 6.94 -11.21 19.05
N LEU A 218 5.86 -11.99 19.12
CA LEU A 218 5.42 -12.87 18.03
C LEU A 218 4.39 -12.13 17.18
N ALA A 219 4.83 -11.54 16.08
CA ALA A 219 3.94 -10.98 15.07
C ALA A 219 3.33 -12.09 14.20
N LEU A 220 2.00 -12.13 14.14
CA LEU A 220 1.21 -12.96 13.24
C LEU A 220 0.59 -12.04 12.17
N PRO A 221 1.16 -11.99 10.95
CA PRO A 221 0.76 -11.03 9.91
C PRO A 221 -0.76 -10.94 9.73
N SER A 222 -1.29 -9.71 9.72
CA SER A 222 -2.72 -9.33 9.74
C SER A 222 -3.62 -9.89 10.84
N LEU A 223 -3.13 -10.66 11.81
CA LEU A 223 -3.94 -11.08 12.96
C LEU A 223 -3.65 -10.21 14.17
N GLY A 224 -2.37 -10.01 14.47
CA GLY A 224 -1.93 -9.24 15.63
C GLY A 224 -0.54 -9.67 16.10
N ALA A 225 -0.22 -9.30 17.34
CA ALA A 225 1.05 -9.64 17.97
C ALA A 225 0.82 -10.12 19.40
N LEU A 226 1.53 -11.19 19.77
CA LEU A 226 1.67 -11.63 21.16
C LEU A 226 2.96 -11.06 21.75
N HIS A 227 2.84 -10.39 22.89
CA HIS A 227 3.95 -9.94 23.74
C HIS A 227 4.22 -10.99 24.81
N THR A 228 5.38 -11.63 24.75
CA THR A 228 5.76 -12.68 25.69
C THR A 228 6.34 -12.10 26.97
N ALA A 229 6.24 -12.82 28.09
CA ALA A 229 6.81 -12.37 29.37
C ALA A 229 8.35 -12.24 29.36
N ARG A 230 9.03 -12.95 28.46
CA ARG A 230 10.50 -12.91 28.32
C ARG A 230 10.91 -12.01 27.17
N SER A 231 12.04 -11.32 27.35
CA SER A 231 12.74 -10.63 26.26
C SER A 231 13.59 -11.62 25.44
N GLY A 232 13.97 -11.23 24.22
CA GLY A 232 14.79 -12.05 23.33
C GLY A 232 14.00 -12.96 22.39
N ASP A 233 14.65 -13.97 21.81
CA ASP A 233 13.97 -14.85 20.84
C ASP A 233 13.33 -16.02 21.59
N VAL A 234 12.00 -16.09 21.62
CA VAL A 234 11.24 -16.99 22.52
C VAL A 234 10.39 -17.96 21.70
N PRO A 235 10.48 -19.28 21.92
CA PRO A 235 9.58 -20.23 21.29
C PRO A 235 8.16 -20.13 21.85
N VAL A 236 7.16 -20.20 20.99
CA VAL A 236 5.72 -20.21 21.33
C VAL A 236 5.07 -21.37 20.59
N ASP A 237 4.43 -22.28 21.32
CA ASP A 237 3.69 -23.40 20.72
C ASP A 237 2.28 -22.93 20.34
N VAL A 238 1.91 -23.12 19.09
CA VAL A 238 0.67 -22.60 18.50
C VAL A 238 -0.15 -23.75 17.94
N THR A 239 -1.39 -23.87 18.40
CA THR A 239 -2.36 -24.80 17.83
C THR A 239 -3.54 -24.06 17.25
N CYS A 240 -3.96 -24.42 16.04
CA CYS A 240 -5.17 -23.91 15.40
C CYS A 240 -6.20 -25.03 15.23
N THR A 241 -7.40 -24.81 15.74
CA THR A 241 -8.57 -25.69 15.57
C THR A 241 -9.82 -24.82 15.51
N GLU A 242 -10.72 -25.07 14.55
CA GLU A 242 -12.02 -24.38 14.45
C GLU A 242 -11.93 -22.83 14.47
N GLY A 243 -10.94 -22.26 13.78
CA GLY A 243 -10.74 -20.80 13.73
C GLY A 243 -10.28 -20.16 15.05
N ARG A 244 -9.81 -20.99 16.01
CA ARG A 244 -9.23 -20.55 17.28
C ARG A 244 -7.75 -20.90 17.30
N LEU A 245 -6.91 -19.90 17.62
CA LEU A 245 -5.50 -20.09 17.90
C LEU A 245 -5.27 -20.13 19.41
N VAL A 246 -4.54 -21.13 19.90
CA VAL A 246 -4.05 -21.19 21.28
C VAL A 246 -2.54 -21.05 21.25
N LEU A 247 -2.04 -20.00 21.90
CA LEU A 247 -0.63 -19.62 21.97
C LEU A 247 -0.10 -19.98 23.37
N ARG A 248 0.75 -21.00 23.45
CA ARG A 248 1.37 -21.48 24.68
C ARG A 248 2.78 -20.97 24.81
N GLN A 249 3.07 -20.33 25.94
CA GLN A 249 4.36 -19.72 26.25
C GLN A 249 4.87 -20.21 27.59
N ALA A 250 6.20 -20.30 27.73
CA ALA A 250 6.80 -20.59 29.02
C ALA A 250 6.57 -19.42 29.98
N ASP A 251 6.33 -19.73 31.26
CA ASP A 251 6.26 -18.76 32.36
C ASP A 251 5.15 -17.69 32.23
N ALA A 252 4.12 -17.95 31.41
CA ALA A 252 2.97 -17.08 31.21
C ALA A 252 1.71 -17.89 30.83
N PRO A 253 0.49 -17.37 31.08
CA PRO A 253 -0.73 -18.06 30.72
C PRO A 253 -0.89 -18.22 29.21
N ASP A 254 -1.57 -19.31 28.80
CA ASP A 254 -1.98 -19.54 27.43
C ASP A 254 -2.87 -18.39 26.94
N VAL A 255 -2.60 -17.89 25.73
CA VAL A 255 -3.42 -16.85 25.09
C VAL A 255 -4.28 -17.48 24.01
N THR A 256 -5.60 -17.29 24.11
CA THR A 256 -6.54 -17.71 23.08
C THR A 256 -6.87 -16.53 22.18
N VAL A 257 -6.74 -16.71 20.87
CA VAL A 257 -7.01 -15.72 19.83
C VAL A 257 -8.11 -16.23 18.91
N HIS A 258 -9.08 -15.38 18.63
CA HIS A 258 -10.23 -15.65 17.77
C HIS A 258 -10.08 -14.86 16.47
N LEU A 259 -10.07 -15.56 15.33
CA LEU A 259 -9.91 -14.91 14.04
C LEU A 259 -11.15 -14.05 13.72
N GLU A 260 -10.91 -12.86 13.18
CA GLU A 260 -11.97 -12.01 12.62
C GLU A 260 -12.05 -12.22 11.10
N SER A 261 -13.19 -11.85 10.51
CA SER A 261 -13.32 -11.86 9.04
C SER A 261 -12.48 -10.73 8.45
N GLY A 262 -11.42 -11.07 7.72
CA GLY A 262 -10.54 -10.11 7.07
C GLY A 262 -9.22 -9.88 7.83
N VAL A 263 -9.06 -8.68 8.41
CA VAL A 263 -7.85 -8.26 9.14
C VAL A 263 -8.20 -8.11 10.61
N GLY A 264 -7.33 -8.62 11.46
CA GLY A 264 -7.47 -8.59 12.91
C GLY A 264 -7.80 -9.97 13.48
N ALA A 265 -7.57 -10.08 14.78
CA ALA A 265 -8.02 -11.18 15.59
C ALA A 265 -8.18 -10.68 17.03
N TRP A 266 -9.20 -11.16 17.71
CA TRP A 266 -9.54 -10.71 19.05
C TRP A 266 -9.02 -11.66 20.13
N SER A 267 -8.58 -11.10 21.25
CA SER A 267 -8.30 -11.79 22.50
C SER A 267 -8.58 -10.89 23.68
N GLY A 268 -9.06 -11.46 24.79
CA GLY A 268 -9.17 -10.75 26.07
C GLY A 268 -7.84 -10.63 26.84
N ALA A 269 -6.75 -11.22 26.34
CA ALA A 269 -5.46 -11.19 27.01
C ALA A 269 -4.74 -9.85 26.80
N LEU A 270 -4.23 -9.24 27.89
CA LEU A 270 -3.43 -8.00 27.83
C LEU A 270 -2.13 -8.15 27.04
N ALA A 271 -1.63 -9.38 26.92
CA ALA A 271 -0.44 -9.71 26.13
C ALA A 271 -0.70 -9.68 24.61
N TRP A 272 -1.95 -9.49 24.16
CA TRP A 272 -2.31 -9.49 22.74
C TRP A 272 -2.58 -8.08 22.24
N THR A 273 -1.95 -7.72 21.12
CA THR A 273 -2.26 -6.51 20.36
C THR A 273 -2.90 -6.92 19.03
N PRO A 274 -4.17 -6.58 18.77
CA PRO A 274 -4.82 -6.92 17.50
C PRO A 274 -4.23 -6.12 16.34
N ALA A 275 -4.19 -6.71 15.15
CA ALA A 275 -3.93 -5.96 13.92
C ALA A 275 -5.14 -5.10 13.56
N HIS A 276 -4.91 -3.93 12.96
CA HIS A 276 -5.97 -2.99 12.61
C HIS A 276 -6.03 -2.73 11.10
N ALA A 277 -7.23 -2.34 10.65
CA ALA A 277 -7.45 -1.89 9.29
C ALA A 277 -8.37 -0.67 9.28
N LEU A 278 -8.17 0.20 8.29
CA LEU A 278 -9.13 1.22 7.92
C LEU A 278 -10.29 0.60 7.13
N PRO A 279 -11.47 1.22 7.13
CA PRO A 279 -12.56 0.83 6.24
C PRO A 279 -12.11 0.80 4.77
N GLY A 280 -12.78 0.00 3.95
CA GLY A 280 -12.51 -0.01 2.51
C GLY A 280 -12.62 1.39 1.89
N LEU A 281 -11.75 1.68 0.91
CA LEU A 281 -11.72 3.00 0.25
C LEU A 281 -13.04 3.30 -0.49
N THR A 282 -13.76 2.25 -0.90
CA THR A 282 -15.14 2.30 -1.38
C THR A 282 -16.00 1.30 -0.58
N PRO A 283 -17.33 1.41 -0.62
CA PRO A 283 -18.20 0.48 0.12
C PRO A 283 -18.04 -1.01 -0.25
N THR A 284 -17.53 -1.29 -1.45
CA THR A 284 -17.27 -2.66 -1.94
C THR A 284 -15.80 -3.07 -1.83
N ALA A 285 -14.91 -2.15 -1.46
CA ALA A 285 -13.49 -2.45 -1.29
C ALA A 285 -13.24 -3.18 0.04
N PRO A 286 -12.26 -4.10 0.09
CA PRO A 286 -11.85 -4.70 1.35
C PRO A 286 -11.27 -3.63 2.31
N PRO A 287 -11.29 -3.89 3.63
CA PRO A 287 -10.57 -3.08 4.60
C PRO A 287 -9.09 -2.93 4.23
N LEU A 288 -8.51 -1.77 4.51
CA LEU A 288 -7.11 -1.49 4.23
C LEU A 288 -6.26 -1.67 5.51
N PRO A 289 -5.36 -2.67 5.58
CA PRO A 289 -4.48 -2.88 6.72
C PRO A 289 -3.66 -1.63 7.09
N LEU A 290 -3.58 -1.37 8.39
CA LEU A 290 -2.56 -0.52 9.03
C LEU A 290 -1.48 -1.45 9.59
N ASP A 291 -0.39 -1.65 8.85
CA ASP A 291 0.69 -2.59 9.22
C ASP A 291 1.69 -1.94 10.19
N ASP A 292 1.27 -1.77 11.44
CA ASP A 292 2.09 -1.27 12.55
C ASP A 292 2.78 -2.37 13.37
N LEU A 293 2.49 -3.64 13.08
CA LEU A 293 3.03 -4.80 13.82
C LEU A 293 4.05 -5.64 13.03
N ASP A 294 4.07 -5.56 11.69
CA ASP A 294 4.91 -6.42 10.86
C ASP A 294 6.42 -6.07 11.03
N PRO A 295 7.30 -7.04 11.32
CA PRO A 295 8.71 -6.79 11.61
C PRO A 295 9.56 -6.34 10.40
N TYR A 296 9.01 -6.36 9.18
CA TYR A 296 9.68 -5.92 7.95
C TYR A 296 9.17 -4.58 7.42
N ARG A 297 8.30 -3.90 8.19
CA ARG A 297 7.83 -2.54 7.91
C ARG A 297 8.93 -1.48 7.99
N GLU A 298 9.98 -1.76 8.78
CA GLU A 298 11.16 -0.90 8.94
C GLU A 298 11.87 -0.61 7.61
N LEU A 299 12.28 0.64 7.42
CA LEU A 299 13.08 1.07 6.26
C LEU A 299 14.55 0.68 6.46
N PRO A 300 15.23 0.13 5.43
CA PRO A 300 16.66 -0.15 5.51
C PRO A 300 17.49 1.12 5.76
N ASP A 301 18.59 0.98 6.50
CA ASP A 301 19.56 2.06 6.66
C ASP A 301 20.15 2.48 5.30
N GLY A 302 20.09 3.77 4.97
CA GLY A 302 20.72 4.29 3.77
C GLY A 302 20.48 5.78 3.49
N PRO A 303 21.33 6.41 2.65
CA PRO A 303 21.38 7.86 2.40
C PRO A 303 20.18 8.46 1.63
N GLY A 304 19.07 7.74 1.52
CA GLY A 304 17.85 8.18 0.81
C GLY A 304 16.61 8.32 1.69
N HIS A 305 16.63 7.83 2.93
CA HIS A 305 15.44 7.69 3.77
C HIS A 305 15.30 8.76 4.88
N GLY A 306 16.23 9.72 4.98
CA GLY A 306 16.14 10.85 5.93
C GLY A 306 15.78 10.44 7.36
N ASP A 307 15.15 11.34 8.12
CA ASP A 307 14.58 11.05 9.45
C ASP A 307 13.26 10.25 9.41
N LEU A 308 12.89 9.68 8.24
CA LEU A 308 11.65 8.91 8.02
C LEU A 308 11.77 7.49 8.58
N ARG A 309 12.37 7.33 9.77
CA ARG A 309 13.01 6.05 10.12
C ARG A 309 12.21 5.18 11.06
N THR A 310 11.25 5.75 11.80
CA THR A 310 10.63 5.02 12.89
C THR A 310 9.19 4.65 12.56
N PRO A 311 8.90 3.37 12.32
CA PRO A 311 7.52 2.89 12.31
C PRO A 311 6.85 3.19 13.64
N LEU A 312 5.62 3.67 13.59
CA LEU A 312 4.84 4.00 14.77
C LEU A 312 3.97 2.81 15.17
N ALA A 313 4.08 2.36 16.42
CA ALA A 313 3.07 1.49 17.02
C ALA A 313 1.84 2.36 17.36
N LEU A 314 0.65 1.98 16.90
CA LEU A 314 -0.52 2.82 17.04
C LEU A 314 -1.16 2.67 18.43
N ASP A 315 -1.45 3.79 19.08
CA ASP A 315 -2.41 3.87 20.17
C ASP A 315 -3.81 4.21 19.63
N ASP A 316 -4.82 4.27 20.52
CA ASP A 316 -6.19 4.60 20.11
C ASP A 316 -6.33 6.01 19.53
N ALA A 317 -5.51 6.96 19.98
CA ALA A 317 -5.56 8.33 19.52
C ALA A 317 -5.02 8.43 18.08
N GLU A 318 -3.94 7.74 17.76
CA GLU A 318 -3.39 7.66 16.42
C GLU A 318 -4.30 6.88 15.47
N ARG A 319 -4.89 5.77 15.92
CA ARG A 319 -5.91 5.05 15.14
C ARG A 319 -7.05 5.98 14.75
N LYS A 320 -7.53 6.81 15.69
CA LYS A 320 -8.58 7.80 15.42
C LYS A 320 -8.13 8.87 14.41
N ARG A 321 -6.89 9.38 14.51
CA ARG A 321 -6.34 10.33 13.54
C ARG A 321 -6.25 9.74 12.14
N TRP A 322 -5.77 8.50 12.03
CA TRP A 322 -5.76 7.76 10.75
C TRP A 322 -7.15 7.61 10.17
N LEU A 323 -8.14 7.22 10.98
CA LEU A 323 -9.52 7.11 10.53
C LEU A 323 -10.09 8.45 10.06
N GLN A 324 -9.78 9.55 10.76
CA GLN A 324 -10.19 10.90 10.36
C GLN A 324 -9.56 11.34 9.03
N ALA A 325 -8.26 11.13 8.84
CA ALA A 325 -7.59 11.41 7.57
C ALA A 325 -8.11 10.52 6.44
N TRP A 326 -8.38 9.24 6.72
CA TRP A 326 -8.95 8.31 5.75
C TRP A 326 -10.36 8.70 5.32
N SER A 327 -11.19 9.16 6.26
CA SER A 327 -12.58 9.55 6.06
C SER A 327 -12.69 10.74 5.10
N GLY A 328 -13.07 10.48 3.86
CA GLY A 328 -13.18 11.50 2.80
C GLY A 328 -12.06 11.43 1.75
N THR A 329 -11.04 10.60 1.95
CA THR A 329 -9.95 10.42 0.99
C THR A 329 -10.47 9.95 -0.37
N ALA A 330 -11.45 9.05 -0.39
CA ALA A 330 -12.07 8.58 -1.63
C ALA A 330 -12.74 9.71 -2.43
N LEU A 331 -13.44 10.62 -1.75
CA LEU A 331 -14.02 11.81 -2.39
C LEU A 331 -12.91 12.72 -2.90
N ALA A 332 -11.87 12.94 -2.11
CA ALA A 332 -10.76 13.80 -2.50
C ALA A 332 -9.98 13.27 -3.71
N LEU A 333 -9.82 11.96 -3.83
CA LEU A 333 -9.27 11.30 -5.01
C LEU A 333 -10.17 11.49 -6.24
N ARG A 334 -11.49 11.29 -6.10
CA ARG A 334 -12.43 11.46 -7.22
C ARG A 334 -12.42 12.88 -7.78
N THR A 335 -12.43 13.90 -6.92
CA THR A 335 -12.40 15.30 -7.37
C THR A 335 -11.06 15.68 -7.98
N GLY A 336 -9.97 14.98 -7.64
CA GLY A 336 -8.68 15.10 -8.30
C GLY A 336 -8.52 14.28 -9.59
N GLY A 337 -9.60 13.65 -10.07
CA GLY A 337 -9.67 12.87 -11.30
C GLY A 337 -10.18 11.44 -11.06
N ALA A 338 -11.17 11.00 -11.82
CA ALA A 338 -11.83 9.71 -11.64
C ALA A 338 -10.86 8.51 -11.59
N GLN A 339 -9.77 8.56 -12.37
CA GLN A 339 -8.74 7.51 -12.39
C GLN A 339 -7.98 7.37 -11.06
N ARG A 340 -7.86 8.42 -10.23
CA ARG A 340 -7.07 8.38 -8.99
C ARG A 340 -7.65 7.43 -7.95
N LEU A 341 -8.98 7.36 -7.87
CA LEU A 341 -9.65 6.40 -6.99
C LEU A 341 -9.43 4.97 -7.49
N ALA A 342 -9.52 4.74 -8.81
CA ALA A 342 -9.30 3.42 -9.40
C ALA A 342 -7.85 2.95 -9.21
N GLU A 343 -6.87 3.83 -9.42
CA GLU A 343 -5.45 3.56 -9.15
C GLU A 343 -5.22 3.18 -7.68
N ALA A 344 -5.78 3.95 -6.74
CA ALA A 344 -5.65 3.65 -5.32
C ALA A 344 -6.26 2.29 -4.96
N GLY A 345 -7.47 1.98 -5.43
CA GLY A 345 -8.08 0.66 -5.21
C GLY A 345 -7.28 -0.49 -5.84
N ALA A 346 -6.72 -0.26 -7.04
CA ALA A 346 -6.00 -1.28 -7.76
C ALA A 346 -4.58 -1.53 -7.22
N LEU A 347 -3.92 -0.54 -6.61
CA LEU A 347 -2.50 -0.63 -6.24
C LEU A 347 -2.25 -0.61 -4.72
N LEU A 348 -3.06 0.09 -3.93
CA LEU A 348 -2.84 0.20 -2.49
C LEU A 348 -3.27 -1.11 -1.81
N ARG A 349 -2.40 -1.66 -0.96
CA ARG A 349 -2.61 -2.93 -0.25
C ARG A 349 -2.45 -2.81 1.25
N CYS A 350 -1.61 -1.90 1.71
CA CYS A 350 -1.54 -1.53 3.12
C CYS A 350 -0.93 -0.14 3.31
N LEU A 351 -1.17 0.43 4.48
CA LEU A 351 -0.48 1.60 5.00
C LEU A 351 0.41 1.17 6.16
N VAL A 352 1.64 1.67 6.16
CA VAL A 352 2.60 1.48 7.25
C VAL A 352 2.74 2.82 7.98
N PRO A 353 2.23 2.95 9.21
CA PRO A 353 2.35 4.19 9.98
C PRO A 353 3.80 4.50 10.33
N LEU A 354 4.19 5.77 10.14
CA LEU A 354 5.47 6.32 10.56
C LEU A 354 5.29 7.38 11.65
N GLU A 355 6.32 7.57 12.47
CA GLU A 355 6.42 8.72 13.35
C GLU A 355 6.47 10.03 12.54
N THR A 356 5.92 11.09 13.12
CA THR A 356 6.05 12.43 12.55
C THR A 356 7.41 13.00 12.95
N PRO A 357 8.30 13.37 11.99
CA PRO A 357 9.62 13.88 12.34
C PRO A 357 9.55 15.15 13.21
N HIS A 358 10.39 15.22 14.24
CA HIS A 358 10.39 16.33 15.21
C HIS A 358 10.85 17.68 14.62
N ASP A 359 11.63 17.67 13.53
CA ASP A 359 12.31 18.85 12.97
C ASP A 359 11.53 19.60 11.88
N VAL A 360 10.26 19.25 11.62
CA VAL A 360 9.45 20.02 10.66
C VAL A 360 8.84 21.24 11.35
N GLY A 361 9.67 22.27 11.57
CA GLY A 361 9.27 23.51 12.23
C GLY A 361 8.00 24.11 11.63
N THR A 362 6.96 24.27 12.48
CA THR A 362 5.67 24.97 12.31
C THR A 362 4.89 24.86 10.98
N GLY A 363 5.38 24.09 10.01
CA GLY A 363 4.73 23.76 8.76
C GLY A 363 4.17 22.34 8.81
N ARG A 364 3.15 22.09 7.98
CA ARG A 364 2.51 20.78 7.75
C ARG A 364 3.51 19.76 7.18
N GLY A 365 4.49 19.34 7.99
CA GLY A 365 5.42 18.27 7.67
C GLY A 365 4.70 16.94 7.66
N SER A 366 4.51 16.36 6.48
CA SER A 366 4.15 14.96 6.32
C SER A 366 5.33 14.22 5.72
N CYS A 367 5.52 13.01 6.19
CA CYS A 367 6.63 12.14 5.91
C CYS A 367 6.03 10.93 5.18
N SER A 368 6.45 10.63 3.96
CA SER A 368 5.94 9.49 3.20
C SER A 368 7.01 8.85 2.33
N ALA A 369 6.85 7.55 2.06
CA ALA A 369 7.75 6.80 1.21
C ALA A 369 7.07 5.57 0.59
N THR A 370 7.62 5.17 -0.56
CA THR A 370 7.33 3.90 -1.22
C THR A 370 8.61 3.08 -1.33
N ARG A 371 8.48 1.76 -1.22
CA ARG A 371 9.60 0.81 -1.36
C ARG A 371 9.41 -0.06 -2.58
N ARG A 372 10.44 -0.16 -3.42
CA ARG A 372 10.41 -1.03 -4.62
C ARG A 372 10.17 -2.50 -4.26
N GLU A 373 10.74 -2.99 -3.16
CA GLU A 373 10.47 -4.35 -2.67
C GLU A 373 9.06 -4.56 -2.13
N ALA A 374 8.35 -3.51 -1.71
CA ALA A 374 7.05 -3.61 -1.06
C ALA A 374 5.97 -2.92 -1.91
N PHE A 375 5.90 -3.29 -3.19
CA PHE A 375 4.87 -2.77 -4.10
C PHE A 375 3.47 -2.93 -3.50
N GLY A 376 2.76 -1.81 -3.36
CA GLY A 376 1.43 -1.73 -2.73
C GLY A 376 1.42 -1.35 -1.25
N ALA A 377 2.57 -1.31 -0.58
CA ALA A 377 2.71 -0.66 0.74
C ALA A 377 3.04 0.81 0.56
N LEU A 378 2.37 1.65 1.34
CA LEU A 378 2.67 3.06 1.46
C LEU A 378 3.02 3.37 2.90
N LEU A 379 4.20 3.94 3.11
CA LEU A 379 4.66 4.35 4.43
C LEU A 379 4.34 5.83 4.59
N SER A 380 3.70 6.24 5.69
CA SER A 380 3.38 7.64 5.91
C SER A 380 3.21 7.96 7.39
N SER A 381 3.63 9.15 7.81
CA SER A 381 3.09 9.77 9.02
C SER A 381 1.62 10.13 8.79
N THR A 382 0.82 10.18 9.85
CA THR A 382 -0.62 10.46 9.73
C THR A 382 -0.86 11.83 9.10
N PRO A 383 -1.50 11.93 7.91
CA PRO A 383 -1.76 13.22 7.31
C PRO A 383 -2.81 14.02 8.09
N PRO A 384 -2.76 15.36 8.08
CA PRO A 384 -3.64 16.20 8.89
C PRO A 384 -5.10 16.21 8.41
N ASP A 385 -5.35 15.89 7.13
CA ASP A 385 -6.67 15.92 6.53
C ASP A 385 -6.78 14.98 5.30
N PRO A 386 -8.01 14.64 4.86
CA PRO A 386 -8.22 13.71 3.75
C PRO A 386 -7.71 14.16 2.39
N VAL A 387 -7.61 15.48 2.16
CA VAL A 387 -7.08 16.01 0.90
C VAL A 387 -5.57 15.84 0.86
N THR A 388 -4.90 16.06 1.99
CA THR A 388 -3.48 15.83 2.15
C THR A 388 -3.17 14.33 2.02
N LEU A 389 -3.94 13.44 2.65
CA LEU A 389 -3.78 12.00 2.45
C LEU A 389 -3.99 11.60 0.99
N ALA A 390 -5.03 12.10 0.31
CA ALA A 390 -5.25 11.82 -1.11
C ALA A 390 -4.05 12.27 -1.98
N ALA A 391 -3.48 13.45 -1.72
CA ALA A 391 -2.29 13.92 -2.42
C ALA A 391 -1.07 13.01 -2.13
N THR A 392 -0.87 12.57 -0.88
CA THR A 392 0.17 11.60 -0.52
C THR A 392 -0.02 10.28 -1.28
N LEU A 393 -1.24 9.74 -1.34
CA LEU A 393 -1.53 8.53 -2.12
C LEU A 393 -1.18 8.74 -3.61
N VAL A 394 -1.56 9.86 -4.22
CA VAL A 394 -1.23 10.15 -5.62
C VAL A 394 0.28 10.21 -5.84
N HIS A 395 1.02 10.87 -4.95
CA HIS A 395 2.47 11.00 -5.01
C HIS A 395 3.17 9.63 -4.96
N GLU A 396 2.88 8.86 -3.92
CA GLU A 396 3.53 7.58 -3.65
C GLU A 396 3.15 6.51 -4.67
N LEU A 397 1.89 6.47 -5.11
CA LEU A 397 1.47 5.55 -6.17
C LEU A 397 2.15 5.86 -7.51
N GLN A 398 2.53 7.11 -7.79
CA GLN A 398 3.37 7.38 -8.96
C GLN A 398 4.76 6.76 -8.83
N HIS A 399 5.40 6.88 -7.66
CA HIS A 399 6.68 6.21 -7.42
C HIS A 399 6.54 4.69 -7.57
N ALA A 400 5.48 4.10 -7.02
CA ALA A 400 5.19 2.67 -7.19
C ALA A 400 5.03 2.27 -8.66
N LYS A 401 4.22 3.01 -9.43
CA LYS A 401 3.99 2.75 -10.86
C LYS A 401 5.27 2.86 -11.67
N LEU A 402 6.08 3.91 -11.46
CA LEU A 402 7.32 4.11 -12.20
C LEU A 402 8.38 3.06 -11.83
N ALA A 403 8.46 2.67 -10.55
CA ALA A 403 9.33 1.59 -10.11
C ALA A 403 8.97 0.25 -10.79
N ALA A 404 7.68 -0.11 -10.80
CA ALA A 404 7.19 -1.33 -11.47
C ALA A 404 7.38 -1.28 -12.99
N LEU A 405 7.18 -0.12 -13.62
CA LEU A 405 7.50 0.05 -15.05
C LEU A 405 9.00 -0.12 -15.31
N SER A 406 9.85 0.41 -14.44
CA SER A 406 11.32 0.33 -14.58
C SER A 406 11.87 -1.08 -14.36
N ASP A 407 11.13 -1.94 -13.65
CA ASP A 407 11.39 -3.38 -13.57
C ASP A 407 11.13 -4.11 -14.90
N LEU A 408 10.25 -3.57 -15.75
CA LEU A 408 9.82 -4.15 -17.02
C LEU A 408 10.54 -3.55 -18.23
N VAL A 409 10.89 -2.27 -18.17
CA VAL A 409 11.44 -1.50 -19.29
C VAL A 409 12.57 -0.61 -18.80
N THR A 410 13.75 -0.73 -19.41
CA THR A 410 14.85 0.21 -19.19
C THR A 410 14.51 1.55 -19.86
N LEU A 411 14.19 2.57 -19.07
CA LEU A 411 13.89 3.92 -19.58
C LEU A 411 15.16 4.74 -19.85
N HIS A 412 16.20 4.61 -19.03
CA HIS A 412 17.47 5.32 -19.23
C HIS A 412 18.68 4.46 -18.81
N ARG A 413 19.87 4.92 -19.17
CA ARG A 413 21.17 4.33 -18.80
C ARG A 413 22.06 5.29 -18.01
N ALA A 414 21.51 6.44 -17.59
CA ALA A 414 22.24 7.43 -16.82
C ALA A 414 22.81 6.85 -15.52
N GLY A 415 24.06 7.20 -15.22
CA GLY A 415 24.75 6.76 -14.00
C GLY A 415 24.23 7.42 -12.71
N PRO A 416 24.74 7.02 -11.54
CA PRO A 416 24.25 7.45 -10.23
C PRO A 416 24.73 8.86 -9.83
N ALA A 417 25.46 9.57 -10.70
CA ALA A 417 26.02 10.88 -10.39
C ALA A 417 24.92 11.90 -10.11
N ALA A 418 24.94 12.46 -8.89
CA ALA A 418 24.00 13.47 -8.45
C ALA A 418 24.41 14.86 -8.95
N ARG A 419 23.74 15.36 -9.99
CA ARG A 419 24.10 16.63 -10.65
C ARG A 419 22.92 17.50 -11.06
N TYR A 420 21.71 16.96 -11.00
CA TYR A 420 20.54 17.65 -11.51
C TYR A 420 19.85 18.50 -10.44
N PHE A 421 19.47 19.71 -10.82
CA PHE A 421 18.64 20.58 -9.98
C PHE A 421 17.20 20.05 -9.91
N ALA A 422 16.66 19.95 -8.69
CA ALA A 422 15.26 19.63 -8.43
C ALA A 422 14.66 20.70 -7.50
N PRO A 423 13.64 21.47 -7.92
CA PRO A 423 13.11 22.60 -7.14
C PRO A 423 12.56 22.28 -5.73
N TRP A 424 12.34 21.01 -5.43
CA TRP A 424 11.79 20.52 -4.16
C TRP A 424 12.86 20.00 -3.20
N ARG A 425 14.14 20.02 -3.58
CA ARG A 425 15.26 19.57 -2.74
C ARG A 425 16.48 20.48 -2.89
N ALA A 426 17.26 20.56 -1.83
CA ALA A 426 18.48 21.38 -1.81
C ALA A 426 19.71 20.63 -2.36
N ASP A 427 19.72 19.31 -2.25
CA ASP A 427 20.76 18.42 -2.77
C ASP A 427 20.61 18.18 -4.28
N PRO A 428 21.73 18.10 -5.05
CA PRO A 428 21.69 17.63 -6.42
C PRO A 428 21.11 16.21 -6.50
N ARG A 429 20.38 15.93 -7.57
CA ARG A 429 19.74 14.62 -7.77
C ARG A 429 20.47 13.80 -8.83
N PRO A 430 20.56 12.47 -8.68
CA PRO A 430 20.85 11.60 -9.81
C PRO A 430 19.71 11.65 -10.82
N TYR A 431 19.96 11.21 -12.06
CA TYR A 431 18.96 11.26 -13.13
C TYR A 431 17.66 10.53 -12.75
N ASP A 432 17.79 9.30 -12.23
CA ASP A 432 16.65 8.50 -11.76
C ASP A 432 15.86 9.26 -10.68
N GLY A 433 16.56 9.86 -9.71
CA GLY A 433 15.95 10.67 -8.66
C GLY A 433 15.25 11.93 -9.15
N LEU A 434 15.69 12.52 -10.27
CA LEU A 434 14.99 13.62 -10.94
C LEU A 434 13.77 13.13 -11.71
N LEU A 435 13.89 12.01 -12.44
CA LEU A 435 12.79 11.41 -13.20
C LEU A 435 11.64 11.02 -12.26
N GLN A 436 11.96 10.32 -11.17
CA GLN A 436 11.01 9.92 -10.13
C GLN A 436 10.25 11.13 -9.58
N GLY A 437 10.96 12.18 -9.14
CA GLY A 437 10.31 13.36 -8.57
C GLY A 437 9.51 14.16 -9.60
N THR A 438 10.01 14.30 -10.84
CA THR A 438 9.27 15.00 -11.90
C THR A 438 7.98 14.28 -12.25
N TYR A 439 8.02 12.94 -12.28
CA TYR A 439 6.86 12.09 -12.55
C TYR A 439 5.77 12.20 -11.47
N SER A 440 6.14 12.10 -10.18
CA SER A 440 5.17 12.27 -9.09
C SER A 440 4.63 13.70 -8.97
N HIS A 441 5.47 14.71 -9.21
CA HIS A 441 5.05 16.11 -9.19
C HIS A 441 4.14 16.47 -10.37
N LEU A 442 4.33 15.86 -11.55
CA LEU A 442 3.43 16.01 -12.69
C LEU A 442 2.02 15.49 -12.34
N ALA A 443 1.92 14.35 -11.65
CA ALA A 443 0.64 13.82 -11.20
C ALA A 443 -0.05 14.72 -10.17
N LEU A 444 0.72 15.31 -9.26
CA LEU A 444 0.21 16.26 -8.27
C LEU A 444 -0.26 17.56 -8.91
N ALA A 445 0.47 18.08 -9.92
CA ALA A 445 0.00 19.21 -10.70
C ALA A 445 -1.36 18.91 -11.34
N ALA A 446 -1.53 17.73 -11.96
CA ALA A 446 -2.80 17.32 -12.55
C ALA A 446 -3.91 17.14 -11.51
N PHE A 447 -3.62 16.49 -10.38
CA PHE A 447 -4.56 16.24 -9.29
C PHE A 447 -5.13 17.55 -8.74
N HIS A 448 -4.26 18.50 -8.41
CA HIS A 448 -4.68 19.78 -7.87
C HIS A 448 -5.41 20.65 -8.91
N GLN A 449 -5.04 20.58 -10.20
CA GLN A 449 -5.78 21.27 -11.26
C GLN A 449 -7.23 20.79 -11.33
N ARG A 450 -7.41 19.46 -11.40
CA ARG A 450 -8.75 18.86 -11.49
C ARG A 450 -9.61 19.20 -10.28
N ARG A 451 -9.02 19.18 -9.07
CA ARG A 451 -9.71 19.66 -7.86
C ARG A 451 -10.11 21.13 -7.98
N ALA A 452 -9.19 22.00 -8.41
CA ALA A 452 -9.45 23.43 -8.49
C ALA A 452 -10.51 23.81 -9.56
N LEU A 453 -10.74 22.91 -10.52
CA LEU A 453 -11.79 23.03 -11.53
C LEU A 453 -13.17 22.53 -11.05
N VAL A 454 -13.25 21.84 -9.90
CA VAL A 454 -14.55 21.48 -9.31
C VAL A 454 -15.11 22.68 -8.55
N ASP A 455 -16.28 23.15 -8.95
CA ASP A 455 -16.97 24.27 -8.31
C ASP A 455 -17.44 23.92 -6.89
N GLY A 456 -17.43 24.92 -6.01
CA GLY A 456 -17.94 24.80 -4.63
C GLY A 456 -17.02 24.08 -3.64
N LEU A 457 -15.83 23.61 -4.06
CA LEU A 457 -14.87 23.04 -3.11
C LEU A 457 -14.26 24.14 -2.21
N PRO A 458 -14.22 23.94 -0.88
CA PRO A 458 -13.72 24.95 0.07
C PRO A 458 -12.22 25.21 -0.08
N ASP A 459 -11.46 24.24 -0.59
CA ASP A 459 -10.00 24.33 -0.80
C ASP A 459 -9.60 24.78 -2.21
N ARG A 460 -10.53 25.30 -3.02
CA ARG A 460 -10.29 25.63 -4.44
C ARG A 460 -9.10 26.57 -4.67
N ASP A 461 -8.98 27.65 -3.89
CA ASP A 461 -7.86 28.59 -4.04
C ASP A 461 -6.51 27.94 -3.67
N TRP A 462 -6.51 27.14 -2.60
CA TRP A 462 -5.34 26.36 -2.20
C TRP A 462 -4.96 25.33 -3.27
N ALA A 463 -5.93 24.66 -3.88
CA ALA A 463 -5.70 23.72 -4.99
C ALA A 463 -5.08 24.44 -6.21
N TRP A 464 -5.53 25.66 -6.55
CA TRP A 464 -4.88 26.47 -7.59
C TRP A 464 -3.43 26.82 -7.23
N ALA A 465 -3.17 27.19 -5.98
CA ALA A 465 -1.82 27.46 -5.49
C ALA A 465 -0.91 26.22 -5.61
N GLN A 466 -1.41 25.04 -5.21
CA GLN A 466 -0.66 23.79 -5.32
C GLN A 466 -0.42 23.39 -6.78
N HIS A 467 -1.42 23.50 -7.65
CA HIS A 467 -1.26 23.25 -9.09
C HIS A 467 -0.16 24.14 -9.68
N ALA A 468 -0.23 25.46 -9.45
CA ALA A 468 0.76 26.41 -9.95
C ALA A 468 2.17 26.07 -9.45
N ARG A 469 2.30 25.73 -8.17
CA ARG A 469 3.57 25.32 -7.56
C ARG A 469 4.14 24.07 -8.24
N TYR A 470 3.40 22.97 -8.28
CA TYR A 470 3.90 21.72 -8.87
C TYR A 470 4.17 21.87 -10.37
N ARG A 471 3.31 22.56 -11.11
CA ARG A 471 3.52 22.81 -12.54
C ARG A 471 4.80 23.61 -12.81
N ALA A 472 5.09 24.63 -12.01
CA ALA A 472 6.33 25.41 -12.13
C ALA A 472 7.56 24.56 -11.77
N GLN A 473 7.47 23.73 -10.73
CA GLN A 473 8.55 22.83 -10.34
C GLN A 473 8.87 21.79 -11.44
N VAL A 474 7.84 21.18 -12.02
CA VAL A 474 7.97 20.24 -13.15
C VAL A 474 8.58 20.93 -14.36
N GLY A 475 8.11 22.13 -14.70
CA GLY A 475 8.64 22.90 -15.83
C GLY A 475 10.13 23.26 -15.70
N ALA A 476 10.64 23.39 -14.47
CA ALA A 476 12.06 23.64 -14.23
C ALA A 476 12.94 22.38 -14.22
N ALA A 477 12.34 21.19 -14.07
CA ALA A 477 13.04 19.90 -14.03
C ALA A 477 13.00 19.17 -15.39
N LEU A 478 11.89 19.26 -16.12
CA LEU A 478 11.67 18.57 -17.40
C LEU A 478 12.79 18.81 -18.44
N PRO A 479 13.32 20.03 -18.66
CA PRO A 479 14.34 20.25 -19.68
C PRO A 479 15.58 19.37 -19.51
N ALA A 480 16.00 19.11 -18.27
CA ALA A 480 17.15 18.24 -17.98
C ALA A 480 16.87 16.75 -18.28
N LEU A 481 15.62 16.31 -18.14
CA LEU A 481 15.19 14.97 -18.55
C LEU A 481 15.09 14.88 -20.08
N VAL A 482 14.49 15.87 -20.73
CA VAL A 482 14.32 15.92 -22.19
C VAL A 482 15.67 15.94 -22.89
N GLY A 483 16.60 16.78 -22.42
CA GLY A 483 17.94 16.92 -23.02
C GLY A 483 18.91 15.78 -22.72
N SER A 484 18.51 14.73 -21.99
CA SER A 484 19.43 13.66 -21.62
C SER A 484 19.73 12.72 -22.80
N PRO A 485 21.02 12.51 -23.15
CA PRO A 485 21.42 11.53 -24.16
C PRO A 485 21.29 10.08 -23.66
N ASP A 486 21.10 9.89 -22.34
CA ASP A 486 21.10 8.57 -21.71
C ASP A 486 19.74 7.85 -21.81
N LEU A 487 18.73 8.46 -22.42
CA LEU A 487 17.42 7.86 -22.59
C LEU A 487 17.41 6.76 -23.65
N THR A 488 16.70 5.67 -23.37
CA THR A 488 16.41 4.66 -24.39
C THR A 488 15.29 5.16 -25.32
N VAL A 489 15.03 4.48 -26.45
CA VAL A 489 13.91 4.82 -27.34
C VAL A 489 12.57 4.84 -26.59
N ARG A 490 12.35 3.88 -25.69
CA ARG A 490 11.16 3.82 -24.84
C ARG A 490 11.14 4.94 -23.80
N GLY A 491 12.29 5.24 -23.18
CA GLY A 491 12.41 6.35 -22.23
C GLY A 491 12.18 7.71 -22.87
N ARG A 492 12.66 7.92 -24.10
CA ARG A 492 12.42 9.14 -24.87
C ARG A 492 10.93 9.35 -25.07
N ARG A 493 10.21 8.35 -25.59
CA ARG A 493 8.74 8.42 -25.73
C ARG A 493 8.04 8.72 -24.40
N PHE A 494 8.50 8.11 -23.31
CA PHE A 494 7.93 8.35 -21.98
C PHE A 494 8.14 9.81 -21.51
N VAL A 495 9.36 10.33 -21.61
CA VAL A 495 9.68 11.70 -21.18
C VAL A 495 9.05 12.75 -22.10
N ASP A 496 8.93 12.49 -23.41
CA ASP A 496 8.24 13.39 -24.33
C ASP A 496 6.74 13.46 -24.03
N GLU A 497 6.10 12.33 -23.70
CA GLU A 497 4.70 12.33 -23.31
C GLU A 497 4.48 13.01 -21.93
N MET A 498 5.45 12.92 -21.01
CA MET A 498 5.44 13.74 -19.78
C MET A 498 5.49 15.24 -20.11
N ALA A 499 6.35 15.65 -21.05
CA ALA A 499 6.45 17.04 -21.49
C ALA A 499 5.14 17.51 -22.16
N ALA A 500 4.59 16.73 -23.08
CA ALA A 500 3.30 17.02 -23.71
C ALA A 500 2.15 17.12 -22.68
N THR A 501 2.18 16.27 -21.63
CA THR A 501 1.20 16.35 -20.54
C THR A 501 1.33 17.64 -19.73
N HIS A 502 2.56 18.08 -19.46
CA HIS A 502 2.82 19.36 -18.78
C HIS A 502 2.35 20.56 -19.61
N GLU A 503 2.55 20.50 -20.93
CA GLU A 503 2.10 21.53 -21.87
C GLU A 503 0.58 21.64 -21.91
N ARG A 504 -0.15 20.52 -22.03
CA ARG A 504 -1.63 20.48 -22.02
C ARG A 504 -2.25 21.13 -20.78
N MET A 505 -1.57 21.13 -19.64
CA MET A 505 -2.06 21.84 -18.44
C MET A 505 -2.24 23.35 -18.66
N ALA A 506 -1.62 23.95 -19.68
CA ALA A 506 -1.79 25.35 -20.04
C ALA A 506 -3.20 25.68 -20.57
N GLU A 507 -3.99 24.69 -21.00
CA GLU A 507 -5.37 24.86 -21.46
C GLU A 507 -6.29 25.41 -20.33
N HIS A 508 -5.97 25.09 -19.08
CA HIS A 508 -6.73 25.52 -17.90
C HIS A 508 -5.79 26.17 -16.88
N PRO A 509 -5.29 27.39 -17.15
CA PRO A 509 -4.23 27.99 -16.36
C PRO A 509 -4.72 28.38 -14.96
N ALA A 510 -3.82 28.24 -13.97
CA ALA A 510 -4.06 28.84 -12.66
C ALA A 510 -4.18 30.37 -12.75
N PRO A 511 -4.88 31.00 -11.79
CA PRO A 511 -4.89 32.45 -11.64
C PRO A 511 -3.47 33.03 -11.61
N ARG A 512 -3.29 34.19 -12.28
CA ARG A 512 -1.96 34.81 -12.50
C ARG A 512 -1.13 35.00 -11.23
N GLY A 513 -1.78 35.36 -10.11
CA GLY A 513 -1.08 35.53 -8.83
C GLY A 513 -0.47 34.25 -8.27
N HIS A 514 -1.10 33.09 -8.47
CA HIS A 514 -0.54 31.79 -8.09
C HIS A 514 0.64 31.42 -8.98
N VAL A 515 0.54 31.67 -10.29
CA VAL A 515 1.61 31.40 -11.27
C VAL A 515 2.85 32.24 -10.96
N ALA A 516 2.69 33.55 -10.76
CA ALA A 516 3.80 34.45 -10.47
C ALA A 516 4.55 34.05 -9.19
N ARG A 517 3.83 33.71 -8.12
CA ARG A 517 4.43 33.23 -6.85
C ARG A 517 5.20 31.92 -7.04
N ALA A 518 4.63 30.97 -7.78
CA ALA A 518 5.28 29.68 -8.05
C ALA A 518 6.57 29.86 -8.87
N GLN A 519 6.57 30.72 -9.89
CA GLN A 519 7.75 31.03 -10.69
C GLN A 519 8.84 31.73 -9.86
N ALA A 520 8.48 32.70 -9.04
CA ALA A 520 9.40 33.40 -8.15
C ALA A 520 10.06 32.43 -7.13
N TYR A 521 9.29 31.49 -6.59
CA TYR A 521 9.81 30.44 -5.70
C TYR A 521 10.86 29.58 -6.42
N VAL A 522 10.55 29.07 -7.62
CA VAL A 522 11.47 28.21 -8.38
C VAL A 522 12.74 28.96 -8.78
N ALA A 523 12.65 30.23 -9.18
CA ALA A 523 13.80 31.07 -9.52
C ALA A 523 14.70 31.30 -8.29
N SER A 524 14.11 31.54 -7.12
CA SER A 524 14.83 31.69 -5.86
C SER A 524 15.53 30.38 -5.45
N ALA A 525 14.82 29.25 -5.55
CA ALA A 525 15.38 27.92 -5.27
C ALA A 525 16.57 27.59 -6.19
N ARG A 526 16.47 27.91 -7.49
CA ARG A 526 17.57 27.72 -8.45
C ARG A 526 18.76 28.60 -8.09
N THR A 527 18.55 29.87 -7.75
CA THR A 527 19.62 30.79 -7.35
C THR A 527 20.36 30.27 -6.12
N LEU A 528 19.63 29.83 -5.09
CA LEU A 528 20.23 29.24 -3.88
C LEU A 528 20.99 27.95 -4.17
N TRP A 529 20.43 27.07 -4.99
CA TRP A 529 21.06 25.82 -5.38
C TRP A 529 22.36 26.07 -6.16
N THR A 530 22.35 26.95 -7.16
CA THR A 530 23.55 27.30 -7.93
C THR A 530 24.63 27.87 -7.02
N ARG A 531 24.29 28.80 -6.11
CA ARG A 531 25.27 29.32 -5.14
C ARG A 531 25.89 28.23 -4.26
N ARG A 532 25.11 27.23 -3.86
CA ARG A 532 25.57 26.13 -2.99
C ARG A 532 26.47 25.13 -3.73
N HIS A 533 26.23 24.89 -5.03
CA HIS A 533 26.85 23.79 -5.78
C HIS A 533 27.73 24.23 -6.96
N ALA A 534 27.93 25.53 -7.16
CA ALA A 534 28.74 26.07 -8.28
C ALA A 534 30.20 25.58 -8.30
N SER A 535 30.77 25.22 -7.15
CA SER A 535 32.15 24.73 -7.04
C SER A 535 32.28 23.21 -7.10
N THR A 536 31.18 22.46 -7.00
CA THR A 536 31.19 20.99 -6.85
C THR A 536 30.64 20.24 -8.05
N LEU A 537 29.96 20.91 -8.97
CA LEU A 537 29.41 20.32 -10.19
C LEU A 537 30.23 20.74 -11.42
N PRO A 538 30.49 19.81 -12.37
CA PRO A 538 31.12 20.19 -13.64
C PRO A 538 30.24 21.23 -14.36
N PRO A 539 30.85 22.17 -15.12
CA PRO A 539 30.11 23.20 -15.83
C PRO A 539 29.03 22.57 -16.71
N SER A 540 27.84 23.17 -16.72
CA SER A 540 26.74 22.72 -17.57
C SER A 540 27.15 22.84 -19.04
N ASN A 541 27.19 21.71 -19.76
CA ASN A 541 27.22 21.77 -21.23
C ASN A 541 25.93 22.45 -21.68
N GLY A 542 26.07 23.64 -22.25
CA GLY A 542 24.99 24.50 -22.72
C GLY A 542 24.24 23.95 -23.92
#